data_AF-A0A351AD44-F1
#
_entry.id   AF-A0A351AD44-F1
#
_cell.length_a   1.000
_cell.length_b   1.000
_cell.length_c   1.000
_cell.angle_alpha   90.00
_cell.angle_beta   90.00
_cell.angle_gamma   90.00
#
_symmetry.space_group_name_H-M   'P 1'
#
loop_
_entity.id
_entity.type
_entity.pdbx_description
1 polymer ?
#
loop_
_entity_poly.entity_id
_entity_poly.type
_entity_poly.pdbx_seq_one_letter_code
_entity_poly.pdbx_strand_id
1 'polypeptide(L)'
;GPGVHNRVEYRPLEGFVLAITPFNFTAIGGNLPTAPALCGNTVVWKCADTQIYSAQMFMRIMQEAGLPDGVINLVYARGPVVGEQCLAHRDFAGLHFTGSTGTFNHLWHAIGSNLDNYRSYPRIV
;
A
#
# COMPACT_ATOMS: atom_id res chain seq x y z
N GLY A 1 -15.48 17.86 -31.09
CA GLY A 1 -16.08 18.74 -32.11
C GLY A 1 -16.87 19.84 -31.43
N PRO A 2 -17.34 20.86 -32.16
CA PRO A 2 -18.27 21.84 -31.62
C PRO A 2 -19.47 21.13 -30.97
N GLY A 3 -19.84 21.50 -29.74
CA GLY A 3 -20.94 20.88 -29.00
C GLY A 3 -20.61 19.63 -28.18
N VAL A 4 -19.34 19.19 -28.13
CA VAL A 4 -18.91 18.05 -27.29
C VAL A 4 -18.10 18.54 -26.10
N HIS A 5 -18.48 18.14 -24.88
CA HIS A 5 -17.68 18.31 -23.67
C HIS A 5 -17.16 16.96 -23.20
N ASN A 6 -15.84 16.74 -23.33
CA ASN A 6 -15.17 15.54 -22.84
C ASN A 6 -14.54 15.83 -21.47
N ARG A 7 -14.68 14.91 -20.52
CA ARG A 7 -14.03 14.96 -19.20
C ARG A 7 -13.39 13.62 -18.88
N VAL A 8 -12.31 13.66 -18.10
CA VAL A 8 -11.66 12.48 -17.50
C VAL A 8 -11.82 12.57 -15.99
N GLU A 9 -12.10 11.44 -15.35
CA GLU A 9 -12.14 11.29 -13.90
C GLU A 9 -11.08 10.27 -13.46
N TYR A 10 -10.14 10.73 -12.64
CA TYR A 10 -9.10 9.89 -12.06
C TYR A 10 -9.63 9.22 -10.79
N ARG A 11 -10.18 8.02 -10.95
CA ARG A 11 -10.72 7.24 -9.84
C ARG A 11 -9.60 6.54 -9.05
N PRO A 12 -9.73 6.37 -7.73
CA PRO A 12 -8.86 5.50 -6.96
C PRO A 12 -9.05 4.03 -7.37
N LEU A 13 -8.19 3.14 -6.86
CA LEU A 13 -8.40 1.71 -6.98
C LEU A 13 -9.55 1.27 -6.07
N GLU A 14 -10.32 0.28 -6.51
CA GLU A 14 -11.30 -0.38 -5.63
C GLU A 14 -10.58 -1.43 -4.77
N GLY A 15 -10.55 -1.19 -3.46
CA GLY A 15 -9.88 -2.04 -2.47
C GLY A 15 -8.82 -1.29 -1.67
N PHE A 16 -7.82 -2.00 -1.17
CA PHE A 16 -6.73 -1.40 -0.39
C PHE A 16 -5.35 -1.69 -0.99
N VAL A 17 -4.38 -0.83 -0.68
CA VAL A 17 -2.97 -1.02 -1.03
C VAL A 17 -2.20 -1.55 0.16
N LEU A 18 -1.35 -2.56 -0.05
CA LEU A 18 -0.34 -2.99 0.91
C LEU A 18 0.98 -2.26 0.61
N ALA A 19 1.46 -1.45 1.55
CA ALA A 19 2.77 -0.82 1.49
C ALA A 19 3.77 -1.57 2.38
N ILE A 20 4.86 -2.08 1.80
CA ILE A 20 5.95 -2.74 2.53
C ILE A 20 7.24 -1.95 2.30
N THR A 21 7.75 -1.32 3.37
CA THR A 21 8.85 -0.37 3.28
C THR A 21 10.16 -0.91 3.86
N PRO A 22 11.32 -0.51 3.29
CA PRO A 22 12.64 -0.99 3.70
C PRO A 22 13.14 -0.24 4.94
N PHE A 23 14.27 -0.69 5.49
CA PHE A 23 14.88 -0.07 6.67
C PHE A 23 15.75 1.17 6.37
N ASN A 24 16.22 1.29 5.13
CA ASN A 24 17.34 2.16 4.77
C ASN A 24 16.96 3.63 4.53
N PHE A 25 15.67 3.95 4.32
CA PHE A 25 15.20 5.31 4.12
C PHE A 25 13.84 5.57 4.76
N THR A 26 13.79 6.48 5.73
CA THR A 26 12.52 6.98 6.29
C THR A 26 11.64 7.64 5.22
N ALA A 27 12.25 8.31 4.24
CA ALA A 27 11.51 8.93 3.14
C ALA A 27 10.76 7.90 2.28
N ILE A 28 11.38 6.73 1.99
CA ILE A 28 10.68 5.62 1.32
C ILE A 28 9.57 5.10 2.23
N GLY A 29 9.85 4.96 3.52
CA GLY A 29 8.88 4.62 4.58
C GLY A 29 7.61 5.46 4.52
N GLY A 30 7.74 6.78 4.42
CA GLY A 30 6.60 7.70 4.30
C GLY A 30 5.95 7.69 2.91
N ASN A 31 6.74 7.64 1.83
CA ASN A 31 6.24 7.77 0.47
C ASN A 31 5.39 6.59 0.01
N LEU A 32 5.82 5.35 0.24
CA LEU A 32 5.07 4.18 -0.28
C LEU A 32 3.62 4.12 0.23
N PRO A 33 3.30 4.42 1.50
CA PRO A 33 1.92 4.47 1.95
C PRO A 33 1.20 5.79 1.61
N THR A 34 1.91 6.93 1.58
CA THR A 34 1.23 8.23 1.35
C THR A 34 0.93 8.53 -0.11
N ALA A 35 1.75 8.06 -1.05
CA ALA A 35 1.53 8.26 -2.48
C ALA A 35 0.18 7.67 -2.97
N PRO A 36 -0.17 6.39 -2.68
CA PRO A 36 -1.50 5.88 -3.01
C PRO A 36 -2.61 6.55 -2.18
N ALA A 37 -2.35 6.92 -0.93
CA ALA A 37 -3.33 7.63 -0.11
C ALA A 37 -3.72 8.99 -0.69
N LEU A 38 -2.74 9.75 -1.20
CA LEU A 38 -2.96 11.01 -1.91
C LEU A 38 -3.86 10.84 -3.14
N CYS A 39 -3.75 9.69 -3.81
CA CYS A 39 -4.60 9.33 -4.96
C CYS A 39 -5.97 8.77 -4.56
N GLY A 40 -6.37 8.85 -3.29
CA GLY A 40 -7.68 8.45 -2.79
C GLY A 40 -7.81 6.98 -2.37
N ASN A 41 -6.70 6.25 -2.17
CA ASN A 41 -6.73 4.86 -1.70
C ASN A 41 -6.56 4.78 -0.17
N THR A 42 -6.99 3.67 0.43
CA THR A 42 -6.62 3.33 1.81
C THR A 42 -5.47 2.33 1.82
N VAL A 43 -4.65 2.35 2.88
CA VAL A 43 -3.38 1.62 2.92
C VAL A 43 -3.19 0.85 4.21
N VAL A 44 -2.69 -0.38 4.08
CA VAL A 44 -2.07 -1.15 5.15
C VAL A 44 -0.56 -1.00 5.01
N TRP A 45 0.11 -0.46 6.02
CA TRP A 45 1.55 -0.19 5.99
C TRP A 45 2.30 -1.11 6.96
N LYS A 46 3.20 -1.94 6.42
CA LYS A 46 4.19 -2.72 7.17
C LYS A 46 5.58 -2.12 6.96
N CYS A 47 6.13 -1.50 7.99
CA CYS A 47 7.51 -1.00 7.97
C CYS A 47 8.54 -2.08 8.32
N ALA A 48 9.80 -1.91 7.90
CA ALA A 48 10.89 -2.73 8.39
C ALA A 48 11.04 -2.58 9.91
N ASP A 49 11.39 -3.67 10.60
CA ASP A 49 11.36 -3.74 12.06
C ASP A 49 12.34 -2.71 12.69
N THR A 50 13.48 -2.50 12.07
CA THR A 50 14.48 -1.49 12.47
C THR A 50 14.09 -0.04 12.16
N GLN A 51 12.97 0.17 11.46
CA GLN A 51 12.46 1.49 11.08
C GLN A 51 11.16 1.86 11.84
N ILE A 52 10.67 0.98 12.71
CA ILE A 52 9.41 1.15 13.47
C ILE A 52 9.33 2.52 14.16
N TYR A 53 10.38 2.96 14.85
CA TYR A 53 10.37 4.25 15.56
C TYR A 53 10.09 5.43 14.61
N SER A 54 10.84 5.49 13.50
CA SER A 54 10.68 6.54 12.50
C SER A 54 9.33 6.47 11.79
N ALA A 55 8.81 5.26 11.50
CA ALA A 55 7.46 5.09 10.95
C ALA A 55 6.37 5.59 11.91
N GLN A 56 6.51 5.26 13.19
CA GLN A 56 5.58 5.65 14.24
C GLN A 56 5.56 7.18 14.44
N MET A 57 6.73 7.82 14.42
CA MET A 57 6.85 9.28 14.46
C MET A 57 6.23 9.94 13.22
N PHE A 58 6.48 9.38 12.03
CA PHE A 58 5.87 9.88 10.79
C PHE A 58 4.33 9.78 10.83
N MET A 59 3.77 8.67 11.31
CA MET A 59 2.31 8.56 11.49
C MET A 59 1.73 9.60 12.44
N ARG A 60 2.42 9.94 13.53
CA ARG A 60 1.97 11.02 14.43
C ARG A 60 1.90 12.36 13.72
N ILE A 61 2.93 12.69 12.93
CA ILE A 61 2.95 13.92 12.13
C ILE A 61 1.80 13.93 11.12
N MET A 62 1.51 12.80 10.47
CA MET A 62 0.39 12.69 9.53
C MET A 62 -0.97 12.87 10.23
N GLN A 63 -1.15 12.32 11.43
CA GLN A 63 -2.35 12.52 12.24
C GLN A 63 -2.50 14.00 12.67
N GLU A 64 -1.42 14.63 13.12
CA GLU A 64 -1.39 16.07 13.44
C GLU A 64 -1.70 16.94 12.21
N ALA A 65 -1.28 16.52 11.03
CA ALA A 65 -1.59 17.17 9.75
C ALA A 65 -3.03 16.94 9.28
N GLY A 66 -3.84 16.13 9.99
CA GLY A 66 -5.25 15.90 9.71
C GLY A 66 -5.53 14.71 8.78
N LEU A 67 -4.60 13.75 8.66
CA LEU A 67 -4.89 12.48 7.99
C LEU A 67 -6.05 11.77 8.71
N PRO A 68 -7.18 11.46 8.02
CA PRO A 68 -8.30 10.79 8.66
C PRO A 68 -7.93 9.39 9.15
N ASP A 69 -8.53 8.97 10.27
CA ASP A 69 -8.35 7.64 10.83
C ASP A 69 -8.71 6.56 9.80
N GLY A 70 -7.88 5.51 9.73
CA GLY A 70 -8.09 4.37 8.83
C GLY A 70 -7.59 4.58 7.40
N VAL A 71 -7.20 5.80 6.99
CA VAL A 71 -6.64 6.02 5.64
C VAL A 71 -5.28 5.33 5.48
N ILE A 72 -4.40 5.44 6.48
CA ILE A 72 -3.16 4.66 6.56
C ILE A 72 -3.15 3.92 7.89
N ASN A 73 -3.03 2.60 7.82
CA ASN A 73 -2.99 1.72 8.98
C ASN A 73 -1.57 1.16 9.12
N LEU A 74 -0.76 1.75 10.01
CA LEU A 74 0.57 1.24 10.33
C LEU A 74 0.46 0.02 11.24
N VAL A 75 0.87 -1.15 10.75
CA VAL A 75 0.73 -2.44 11.44
C VAL A 75 2.09 -2.97 11.89
N TYR A 76 2.19 -3.29 13.18
CA TYR A 76 3.37 -3.90 13.78
C TYR A 76 3.20 -5.42 13.86
N ALA A 77 3.61 -6.10 12.78
CA ALA A 77 3.61 -7.56 12.73
C ALA A 77 4.73 -8.07 11.82
N ARG A 78 5.04 -9.37 11.93
CA ARG A 78 6.00 -10.04 11.06
C ARG A 78 5.55 -9.91 9.60
N GLY A 79 6.51 -9.64 8.71
CA GLY A 79 6.23 -9.46 7.27
C GLY A 79 5.39 -10.58 6.65
N PRO A 80 5.72 -11.87 6.86
CA PRO A 80 4.92 -12.98 6.34
C PRO A 80 3.46 -12.97 6.82
N VAL A 81 3.20 -12.59 8.08
CA VAL A 81 1.84 -12.57 8.64
C VAL A 81 1.01 -11.49 7.93
N VAL A 82 1.55 -10.27 7.78
CA VAL A 82 0.85 -9.19 7.08
C VAL A 82 0.64 -9.55 5.61
N GLY A 83 1.68 -10.10 4.96
CA GLY A 83 1.62 -10.54 3.57
C GLY A 83 0.53 -11.58 3.34
N GLU A 84 0.51 -12.68 4.12
CA GLU A 84 -0.48 -13.74 4.01
C GLU A 84 -1.91 -13.21 4.17
N GLN A 85 -2.17 -12.41 5.22
CA GLN A 85 -3.49 -11.86 5.47
C GLN A 85 -3.96 -10.89 4.37
N CYS A 86 -3.07 -10.01 3.92
CA CYS A 86 -3.43 -9.03 2.89
C CYS A 86 -3.61 -9.69 1.52
N LEU A 87 -2.71 -10.60 1.13
CA LEU A 87 -2.77 -11.27 -0.17
C LEU A 87 -3.91 -12.29 -0.27
N ALA A 88 -4.42 -12.81 0.85
CA ALA A 88 -5.62 -13.65 0.85
C ALA A 88 -6.94 -12.85 0.70
N HIS A 89 -6.90 -11.53 0.90
CA HIS A 89 -8.11 -10.70 0.95
C HIS A 89 -8.62 -10.34 -0.46
N ARG A 90 -9.93 -10.54 -0.70
CA ARG A 90 -10.58 -10.28 -2.01
C ARG A 90 -10.45 -8.83 -2.49
N ASP A 91 -10.43 -7.87 -1.56
CA ASP A 91 -10.28 -6.44 -1.85
C ASP A 91 -8.81 -5.95 -1.88
N PHE A 92 -7.84 -6.86 -1.98
CA PHE A 92 -6.45 -6.48 -2.23
C PHE A 92 -6.31 -5.87 -3.64
N ALA A 93 -5.94 -4.59 -3.70
CA ALA A 93 -5.90 -3.81 -4.95
C ALA A 93 -4.49 -3.51 -5.46
N GLY A 94 -3.48 -3.59 -4.59
CA GLY A 94 -2.10 -3.41 -5.03
C GLY A 94 -1.05 -3.54 -3.95
N LEU A 95 0.18 -3.79 -4.39
CA LEU A 95 1.40 -3.83 -3.60
C LEU A 95 2.26 -2.62 -3.99
N HIS A 96 2.71 -1.87 -2.99
CA HIS A 96 3.75 -0.86 -3.16
C HIS A 96 4.95 -1.26 -2.30
N PHE A 97 6.00 -1.75 -2.94
CA PHE A 97 7.07 -2.50 -2.27
C PHE A 97 8.44 -1.89 -2.53
N THR A 98 9.28 -1.86 -1.49
CA THR A 98 10.73 -1.76 -1.69
C THR A 98 11.43 -2.67 -0.69
N GLY A 99 12.31 -3.52 -1.19
CA GLY A 99 13.00 -4.55 -0.41
C GLY A 99 13.82 -5.47 -1.31
N SER A 100 14.10 -6.68 -0.86
CA SER A 100 14.91 -7.64 -1.63
C SER A 100 14.14 -8.25 -2.79
N THR A 101 14.86 -8.56 -3.89
CA THR A 101 14.31 -9.27 -5.05
C THR A 101 13.66 -10.60 -4.67
N GLY A 102 14.27 -11.35 -3.74
CA GLY A 102 13.70 -12.63 -3.29
C GLY A 102 12.33 -12.47 -2.62
N THR A 103 12.15 -11.43 -1.81
CA THR A 103 10.85 -11.13 -1.20
C THR A 103 9.84 -10.67 -2.25
N PHE A 104 10.27 -9.81 -3.18
CA PHE A 104 9.40 -9.33 -4.26
C PHE A 104 8.90 -10.48 -5.13
N ASN A 105 9.79 -11.38 -5.56
CA ASN A 105 9.42 -12.55 -6.36
C ASN A 105 8.44 -13.46 -5.61
N HIS A 106 8.67 -13.69 -4.31
CA HIS A 106 7.75 -14.45 -3.47
C HIS A 106 6.34 -13.81 -3.45
N LEU A 107 6.25 -12.51 -3.21
CA LEU A 107 4.97 -11.78 -3.21
C LEU A 107 4.31 -11.81 -4.59
N TRP A 108 5.08 -11.63 -5.66
CA TRP A 108 4.59 -11.69 -7.03
C TRP A 108 3.97 -13.06 -7.36
N HIS A 109 4.64 -14.16 -6.99
CA HIS A 109 4.12 -15.51 -7.17
C HIS A 109 2.85 -15.76 -6.35
N ALA A 110 2.82 -15.30 -5.10
CA ALA A 110 1.63 -15.41 -4.25
C ALA A 110 0.42 -14.66 -4.84
N ILE A 111 0.63 -13.44 -5.35
CA ILE A 111 -0.40 -12.66 -6.04
C ILE A 111 -0.89 -13.40 -7.27
N GLY A 112 0.03 -13.86 -8.13
CA GLY A 112 -0.32 -14.59 -9.36
C GLY A 112 -1.12 -15.87 -9.09
N SER A 113 -0.83 -16.56 -7.99
CA SER A 113 -1.51 -17.81 -7.61
C SER A 113 -2.92 -17.58 -7.05
N ASN A 114 -3.27 -16.34 -6.68
CA ASN A 114 -4.55 -16.00 -6.06
C ASN A 114 -5.42 -15.07 -6.93
N LEU A 115 -5.12 -14.96 -8.23
CA LEU A 115 -5.78 -14.00 -9.14
C LEU A 115 -7.31 -14.17 -9.20
N ASP A 116 -7.80 -15.41 -9.16
CA ASP A 116 -9.24 -15.72 -9.25
C ASP A 116 -10.03 -15.21 -8.03
N ASN A 117 -9.36 -14.91 -6.92
CA ASN A 117 -9.99 -14.44 -5.68
C ASN A 117 -10.16 -12.91 -5.64
N TYR A 118 -9.36 -12.15 -6.39
CA TYR A 118 -9.37 -10.69 -6.29
C TYR A 118 -10.53 -10.05 -7.05
N ARG A 119 -11.12 -9.01 -6.47
CA ARG A 119 -12.18 -8.22 -7.11
C ARG A 119 -11.67 -7.45 -8.35
N SER A 120 -10.42 -7.00 -8.30
CA SER A 120 -9.72 -6.28 -9.37
C SER A 120 -8.31 -6.84 -9.52
N TYR A 121 -7.72 -6.73 -10.71
CA TYR A 121 -6.32 -7.12 -10.90
C TYR A 121 -5.39 -6.25 -10.04
N PRO A 122 -4.63 -6.83 -9.09
CA PRO A 122 -3.78 -6.04 -8.23
C PRO A 122 -2.63 -5.39 -9.00
N ARG A 123 -2.33 -4.13 -8.68
CA ARG A 123 -1.17 -3.43 -9.24
C ARG A 123 0.05 -3.67 -8.37
N ILE A 124 1.13 -4.14 -8.98
CA ILE A 124 2.39 -4.42 -8.27
C ILE A 124 3.42 -3.38 -8.68
N VAL A 125 3.85 -2.55 -7.72
CA VAL A 125 4.73 -1.39 -7.91
C VAL A 125 5.92 -1.46 -6.96
#